data_AF-A0AA92EUM7-F1
#
_entry.id   AF-A0AA92EUM7-F1
#
_cell.length_a   1.000
_cell.length_b   1.000
_cell.length_c   1.000
_cell.angle_alpha   90.00
_cell.angle_beta   90.00
_cell.angle_gamma   90.00
#
_symmetry.space_group_name_H-M   'P 1'
#
loop_
_entity.id
_entity.type
_entity.pdbx_description
1 polymer ?
#
loop_
_entity_poly.entity_id
_entity_poly.type
_entity_poly.pdbx_seq_one_letter_code
_entity_poly.pdbx_strand_id
1 'polypeptide(L)'
;MKRLIGILPLILLLGCESIGPQAQSSTQTSTIPNDPAVIAKGAKVFKYKCSACHSMDPNKSQFFGPHLANIFNREIATIEGYTFPETTKQHDIVWTESTLYEWLENPQKMVKDMCMPFTGLPKQEDRDALMAYLKYGG
;
A
#
# COMPACT_ATOMS: atom_id res chain seq x y z
N MET A 1 26.98 48.58 55.55
CA MET A 1 25.50 48.55 55.56
C MET A 1 25.10 47.19 54.99
N LYS A 2 24.82 46.17 55.83
CA LYS A 2 23.46 45.66 56.17
C LYS A 2 22.73 45.15 54.90
N ARG A 3 22.34 43.87 54.70
CA ARG A 3 22.12 42.70 55.59
C ARG A 3 22.18 41.38 54.80
N LEU A 4 22.50 40.30 55.53
CA LEU A 4 22.25 38.89 55.26
C LEU A 4 20.74 38.54 55.18
N ILE A 5 20.46 37.25 54.89
CA ILE A 5 19.20 36.46 55.01
C ILE A 5 18.53 36.30 53.62
N GLY A 6 18.58 35.19 52.90
CA GLY A 6 18.50 33.78 53.29
C GLY A 6 17.04 33.37 53.42
N ILE A 7 16.45 32.65 52.45
CA ILE A 7 15.34 31.69 52.62
C ILE A 7 15.28 30.84 51.33
N LEU A 8 15.51 29.55 51.53
CA LEU A 8 15.23 28.44 50.63
C LEU A 8 13.83 27.90 51.00
N PRO A 9 12.94 27.60 50.02
CA PRO A 9 11.93 26.56 50.17
C PRO A 9 12.31 25.37 49.27
N LEU A 10 12.48 24.15 49.77
CA LEU A 10 11.46 23.23 50.30
C LEU A 10 10.48 22.81 49.17
N ILE A 11 10.85 21.83 48.33
CA ILE A 11 10.51 20.39 48.43
C ILE A 11 9.22 20.00 47.67
N LEU A 12 9.33 18.84 46.98
CA LEU A 12 8.30 17.91 46.47
C LEU A 12 7.55 18.24 45.17
N LEU A 13 7.82 17.44 44.13
CA LEU A 13 6.89 16.49 43.48
C LEU A 13 7.64 15.84 42.30
N LEU A 14 8.05 14.58 42.44
CA LEU A 14 7.46 13.45 41.71
C LEU A 14 7.04 13.78 40.28
N GLY A 15 7.85 13.34 39.31
CA GLY A 15 7.51 13.37 37.90
C GLY A 15 8.63 12.78 37.06
N CYS A 16 8.77 11.44 37.07
CA CYS A 16 9.45 10.73 36.00
C CYS A 16 8.48 10.73 34.81
N GLU A 17 8.42 11.81 34.05
CA GLU A 17 7.74 11.78 32.76
C GLU A 17 8.70 11.16 31.76
N SER A 18 8.52 9.86 31.57
CA SER A 18 9.02 9.13 30.43
C SER A 18 8.52 9.82 29.15
N ILE A 19 9.39 10.59 28.49
CA ILE A 19 9.29 10.80 27.05
C ILE A 19 9.52 9.43 26.41
N GLY A 20 8.44 8.64 26.33
CA GLY A 20 8.38 7.54 25.38
C GLY A 20 8.37 8.14 23.98
N PRO A 21 8.99 7.49 22.98
CA PRO A 21 8.83 7.90 21.60
C PRO A 21 7.34 7.93 21.30
N GLN A 22 6.81 9.11 21.00
CA GLN A 22 5.47 9.24 20.47
C GLN A 22 5.44 8.37 19.22
N ALA A 23 4.66 7.29 19.27
CA ALA A 23 4.26 6.55 18.09
C ALA A 23 3.65 7.58 17.14
N GLN A 24 4.41 7.92 16.11
CA GLN A 24 3.99 8.81 15.06
C GLN A 24 2.82 8.13 14.36
N SER A 25 1.61 8.50 14.79
CA SER A 25 0.38 8.16 14.09
C SER A 25 0.50 8.80 12.72
N SER A 26 0.82 7.98 11.73
CA SER A 26 1.07 8.39 10.36
C SER A 26 -0.24 8.81 9.72
N THR A 27 -0.46 10.11 9.64
CA THR A 27 -1.31 10.68 8.59
C THR A 27 -0.59 10.46 7.26
N GLN A 28 -0.72 9.27 6.68
CA GLN A 28 -0.22 8.99 5.33
C GLN A 28 -1.12 9.70 4.33
N THR A 29 -0.68 10.87 3.88
CA THR A 29 -1.19 11.48 2.66
C THR A 29 -0.79 10.57 1.50
N SER A 30 -1.76 9.90 0.87
CA SER A 30 -1.53 9.08 -0.34
C SER A 30 -0.84 9.93 -1.40
N THR A 31 0.27 9.44 -1.96
CA THR A 31 1.03 10.13 -3.02
C THR A 31 0.52 9.78 -4.42
N ILE A 32 -0.52 8.95 -4.52
CA ILE A 32 -1.09 8.48 -5.78
C ILE A 32 -1.83 9.65 -6.48
N PRO A 33 -1.49 9.96 -7.75
CA PRO A 33 -2.20 11.00 -8.50
C PRO A 33 -3.70 10.73 -8.59
N ASN A 34 -4.52 11.76 -8.38
CA ASN A 34 -5.99 11.68 -8.51
C ASN A 34 -6.53 12.49 -9.70
N ASP A 35 -5.64 12.91 -10.62
CA ASP A 35 -6.01 13.61 -11.83
C ASP A 35 -6.86 12.69 -12.76
N PRO A 36 -8.04 13.13 -13.23
CA PRO A 36 -8.91 12.33 -14.10
C PRO A 36 -8.23 11.84 -15.39
N ALA A 37 -7.34 12.62 -15.99
CA ALA A 37 -6.61 12.23 -17.19
C ALA A 37 -5.58 11.12 -16.88
N VAL A 38 -4.94 11.17 -15.70
CA VAL A 38 -4.02 10.12 -15.24
C VAL A 38 -4.79 8.83 -14.95
N ILE A 39 -5.94 8.93 -14.28
CA ILE A 39 -6.84 7.79 -14.03
C ILE A 39 -7.30 7.16 -15.36
N ALA A 40 -7.69 7.98 -16.34
CA ALA A 40 -8.10 7.50 -17.66
C ALA A 40 -6.95 6.83 -18.44
N LYS A 41 -5.72 7.32 -18.28
CA LYS A 41 -4.53 6.63 -18.80
C LYS A 41 -4.34 5.28 -18.10
N GLY A 42 -4.49 5.23 -16.78
CA GLY A 42 -4.42 4.00 -15.98
C GLY A 42 -5.43 2.95 -16.41
N ALA A 43 -6.66 3.36 -16.72
CA ALA A 43 -7.70 2.47 -17.26
C ALA A 43 -7.26 1.83 -18.58
N LYS A 44 -6.56 2.58 -19.45
CA LYS A 44 -5.98 2.03 -20.69
C LYS A 44 -4.87 1.03 -20.37
N VAL A 45 -3.96 1.35 -19.43
CA VAL A 45 -2.90 0.41 -19.00
C VAL A 45 -3.53 -0.88 -18.49
N PHE A 46 -4.52 -0.80 -17.60
CA PHE A 46 -5.25 -1.96 -17.09
C PHE A 46 -5.88 -2.78 -18.22
N LYS A 47 -6.56 -2.13 -19.18
CA LYS A 47 -7.18 -2.80 -20.33
C LYS A 47 -6.17 -3.61 -21.16
N TYR A 48 -4.97 -3.08 -21.38
CA TYR A 48 -3.99 -3.76 -22.23
C TYR A 48 -3.10 -4.75 -21.47
N LYS A 49 -2.94 -4.59 -20.16
CA LYS A 49 -1.96 -5.34 -19.37
C LYS A 49 -2.58 -6.29 -18.35
N CYS A 50 -3.82 -6.06 -17.93
CA CYS A 50 -4.42 -6.74 -16.78
C CYS A 50 -5.79 -7.36 -17.11
N SER A 51 -6.62 -6.71 -17.94
CA SER A 51 -8.05 -7.06 -18.05
C SER A 51 -8.35 -8.42 -18.70
N ALA A 52 -7.36 -9.03 -19.36
CA ALA A 52 -7.47 -10.39 -19.90
C ALA A 52 -7.55 -11.46 -18.79
N CYS A 53 -7.03 -11.15 -17.60
CA CYS A 53 -6.98 -12.06 -16.46
C CYS A 53 -7.69 -11.51 -15.24
N HIS A 54 -7.85 -10.19 -15.13
CA HIS A 54 -8.34 -9.52 -13.94
C HIS A 54 -9.55 -8.64 -14.21
N SER A 55 -10.44 -8.55 -13.24
CA SER A 55 -11.60 -7.66 -13.27
C SER A 55 -11.44 -6.54 -12.24
N MET A 56 -12.13 -5.41 -12.47
CA MET A 56 -12.32 -4.37 -11.44
C MET A 56 -13.69 -4.49 -10.74
N ASP A 57 -14.53 -5.46 -11.12
CA ASP A 57 -15.78 -5.74 -10.41
C ASP A 57 -15.48 -6.59 -9.16
N PRO A 58 -15.82 -6.11 -7.94
CA PRO A 58 -15.54 -6.81 -6.68
C PRO A 58 -16.24 -8.16 -6.55
N ASN A 59 -17.27 -8.44 -7.35
CA ASN A 59 -18.01 -9.70 -7.31
C ASN A 59 -17.60 -10.69 -8.41
N LYS A 60 -16.59 -10.33 -9.22
CA LYS A 60 -16.28 -11.08 -10.44
C LYS A 60 -14.78 -11.27 -10.62
N SER A 61 -14.24 -12.35 -10.06
CA SER A 61 -12.94 -12.88 -10.47
C SER A 61 -13.04 -13.56 -11.85
N GLN A 62 -11.95 -13.58 -12.61
CA GLN A 62 -11.88 -14.33 -13.87
C GLN A 62 -11.18 -15.67 -13.67
N PHE A 63 -11.10 -16.51 -14.70
CA PHE A 63 -10.46 -17.82 -14.60
C PHE A 63 -8.95 -17.73 -14.29
N PHE A 64 -8.24 -16.80 -14.93
CA PHE A 64 -6.78 -16.68 -14.80
C PHE A 64 -6.32 -15.76 -13.67
N GLY A 65 -7.22 -14.98 -13.08
CA GLY A 65 -6.86 -14.00 -12.06
C GLY A 65 -8.04 -13.55 -11.22
N PRO A 66 -7.79 -13.24 -9.92
CA PRO A 66 -8.81 -12.69 -9.04
C PRO A 66 -9.20 -11.25 -9.44
N HIS A 67 -10.29 -10.72 -8.91
CA HIS A 67 -10.61 -9.30 -9.07
C HIS A 67 -9.59 -8.39 -8.34
N LEU A 68 -9.35 -7.20 -8.88
CA LEU A 68 -8.43 -6.20 -8.32
C LEU A 68 -9.18 -4.99 -7.72
N ALA A 69 -10.51 -5.03 -7.69
CA ALA A 69 -11.33 -4.07 -6.95
C ALA A 69 -10.85 -3.97 -5.50
N ASN A 70 -10.72 -2.74 -4.97
CA ASN A 70 -10.32 -2.46 -3.59
C ASN A 70 -9.05 -3.21 -3.16
N ILE A 71 -8.05 -3.31 -4.04
CA ILE A 71 -6.81 -4.07 -3.76
C ILE A 71 -5.97 -3.46 -2.63
N PHE A 72 -6.03 -2.13 -2.43
CA PHE A 72 -5.18 -1.45 -1.46
C PHE A 72 -5.41 -1.97 -0.03
N ASN A 73 -4.31 -2.28 0.65
CA ASN A 73 -4.25 -2.85 2.00
C ASN A 73 -4.88 -4.25 2.14
N ARG A 74 -5.25 -4.91 1.05
CA ARG A 74 -5.70 -6.30 1.07
C ARG A 74 -4.49 -7.23 1.17
N GLU A 75 -4.59 -8.28 1.96
CA GLU A 75 -3.61 -9.36 2.00
C GLU A 75 -3.65 -10.18 0.70
N ILE A 76 -2.50 -10.69 0.26
CA ILE A 76 -2.41 -11.56 -0.90
C ILE A 76 -3.22 -12.85 -0.69
N ALA A 77 -3.79 -13.38 -1.77
CA ALA A 77 -4.50 -14.66 -1.76
C ALA A 77 -5.73 -14.77 -0.82
N THR A 78 -6.39 -13.64 -0.49
CA THR A 78 -7.54 -13.61 0.44
C THR A 78 -8.92 -13.43 -0.19
N ILE A 79 -9.02 -13.36 -1.53
CA ILE A 79 -10.33 -13.22 -2.18
C ILE A 79 -11.14 -14.51 -2.04
N GLU A 80 -12.27 -14.40 -1.37
CA GLU A 80 -13.22 -15.50 -1.21
C GLU A 80 -13.74 -15.98 -2.57
N GLY A 81 -13.89 -17.30 -2.71
CA GLY A 81 -14.38 -17.92 -3.94
C GLY A 81 -13.37 -18.01 -5.09
N TYR A 82 -12.15 -17.47 -4.95
CA TYR A 82 -11.08 -17.66 -5.93
C TYR A 82 -10.04 -18.68 -5.43
N THR A 83 -9.69 -19.65 -6.27
CA THR A 83 -8.67 -20.65 -5.93
C THR A 83 -7.27 -20.15 -6.27
N PHE A 84 -6.51 -19.80 -5.24
CA PHE A 84 -5.11 -19.38 -5.39
C PHE A 84 -4.15 -20.58 -5.50
N PRO A 85 -3.14 -20.54 -6.39
CA PRO A 85 -2.05 -21.52 -6.40
C PRO A 85 -1.31 -21.55 -5.06
N GLU A 86 -0.79 -22.72 -4.68
CA GLU A 86 0.03 -22.87 -3.47
C GLU A 86 1.24 -21.94 -3.47
N THR A 87 1.85 -21.76 -4.64
CA THR A 87 2.97 -20.84 -4.85
C THR A 87 2.65 -19.40 -4.51
N THR A 88 1.39 -18.99 -4.54
CA THR A 88 0.96 -17.64 -4.14
C THR A 88 0.61 -17.56 -2.65
N LYS A 89 -0.05 -18.60 -2.11
CA LYS A 89 -0.51 -18.63 -0.71
C LYS A 89 0.62 -18.65 0.32
N GLN A 90 1.80 -19.13 -0.05
CA GLN A 90 2.97 -19.18 0.83
C GLN A 90 3.61 -17.80 1.11
N HIS A 91 3.16 -16.74 0.45
CA HIS A 91 3.70 -15.38 0.63
C HIS A 91 2.87 -14.58 1.62
N ASP A 92 3.55 -13.77 2.43
CA ASP A 92 2.96 -12.82 3.35
C ASP A 92 3.12 -11.39 2.79
N ILE A 93 2.21 -11.01 1.88
CA ILE A 93 2.24 -9.71 1.21
C ILE A 93 0.92 -8.98 1.50
N VAL A 94 1.02 -7.75 1.98
CA VAL A 94 -0.08 -6.78 2.01
C VAL A 94 0.08 -5.81 0.85
N TRP A 95 -0.98 -5.58 0.07
CA TRP A 95 -0.97 -4.65 -1.07
C TRP A 95 -1.06 -3.18 -0.66
N THR A 96 -0.05 -2.70 0.05
CA THR A 96 0.17 -1.27 0.32
C THR A 96 0.54 -0.51 -0.96
N GLU A 97 0.58 0.83 -0.91
CA GLU A 97 1.03 1.62 -2.06
C GLU A 97 2.46 1.25 -2.50
N SER A 98 3.39 1.07 -1.56
CA SER A 98 4.79 0.72 -1.85
C SER A 98 4.92 -0.68 -2.45
N THR A 99 4.34 -1.69 -1.80
CA THR A 99 4.46 -3.08 -2.25
C THR A 99 3.78 -3.30 -3.58
N LEU A 100 2.63 -2.65 -3.83
CA LEU A 100 1.98 -2.71 -5.14
C LEU A 100 2.81 -1.98 -6.21
N TYR A 101 3.45 -0.87 -5.88
CA TYR A 101 4.32 -0.16 -6.82
C TYR A 101 5.54 -1.00 -7.24
N GLU A 102 6.22 -1.61 -6.26
CA GLU A 102 7.35 -2.53 -6.49
C GLU A 102 6.93 -3.76 -7.31
N TRP A 103 5.76 -4.33 -6.98
CA TRP A 103 5.17 -5.43 -7.72
C TRP A 103 4.90 -5.05 -9.18
N LEU A 104 4.35 -3.86 -9.42
CA LEU A 104 4.10 -3.36 -10.77
C LEU A 104 5.38 -3.08 -11.53
N GLU A 105 6.50 -2.76 -10.87
CA GLU A 105 7.78 -2.58 -11.54
C GLU A 105 8.41 -3.91 -11.98
N ASN A 106 8.52 -4.87 -11.06
CA ASN A 106 9.10 -6.17 -11.36
C ASN A 106 8.62 -7.25 -10.36
N PRO A 107 7.52 -7.96 -10.67
CA PRO A 107 6.93 -8.93 -9.75
C PRO A 107 7.81 -10.17 -9.53
N GLN A 108 8.65 -10.53 -10.50
CA GLN A 108 9.55 -11.69 -10.43
C GLN A 108 10.66 -11.52 -9.38
N LYS A 109 10.95 -10.28 -8.96
CA LYS A 109 11.86 -10.01 -7.84
C LYS A 109 11.23 -10.28 -6.48
N MET A 110 9.91 -10.17 -6.38
CA MET A 110 9.16 -10.37 -5.14
C MET A 110 8.69 -11.81 -4.99
N VAL A 111 8.14 -12.38 -6.06
CA VAL A 111 7.64 -13.75 -6.08
C VAL A 111 8.23 -14.46 -7.29
N LYS A 112 9.22 -15.31 -7.03
CA LYS A 112 9.84 -16.14 -8.06
C LYS A 112 8.86 -17.24 -8.50
N ASP A 113 8.87 -17.56 -9.79
CA ASP A 113 8.08 -18.66 -10.37
C ASP A 113 6.56 -18.53 -10.15
N MET A 114 6.07 -17.28 -10.06
CA MET A 114 4.62 -17.02 -9.96
C MET A 114 3.88 -17.51 -11.22
N CYS A 115 2.64 -17.97 -11.03
CA CYS A 115 1.79 -18.42 -12.13
C CYS A 115 1.27 -17.27 -13.01
N MET A 116 1.32 -16.01 -12.53
CA MET A 116 0.88 -14.85 -13.29
C MET A 116 1.96 -14.46 -14.32
N PRO A 117 1.68 -14.51 -15.64
CA PRO A 117 2.67 -14.24 -16.68
C PRO A 117 2.87 -12.73 -16.91
N PHE A 118 3.22 -12.01 -15.84
CA PHE A 118 3.43 -10.57 -15.87
C PHE A 118 4.89 -10.23 -15.61
N THR A 119 5.49 -9.43 -16.50
CA THR A 119 6.90 -9.04 -16.42
C THR A 119 7.11 -7.68 -15.75
N GLY A 120 6.03 -6.98 -15.41
CA GLY A 120 6.07 -5.62 -14.86
C GLY A 120 5.85 -4.51 -15.90
N LEU A 121 5.84 -3.28 -15.41
CA LEU A 121 5.71 -2.03 -16.13
C LEU A 121 6.97 -1.20 -15.88
N PRO A 122 7.96 -1.21 -16.80
CA PRO A 122 9.23 -0.52 -16.58
C PRO A 122 9.08 1.01 -16.65
N LYS A 123 8.06 1.50 -17.35
CA LYS A 123 7.78 2.94 -17.45
C LYS A 123 7.07 3.42 -16.20
N GLN A 124 7.74 4.31 -15.45
CA GLN A 124 7.17 4.95 -14.26
C GLN A 124 5.79 5.57 -14.53
N GLU A 125 5.65 6.29 -15.64
CA GLU A 125 4.38 6.95 -16.00
C GLU A 125 3.20 5.96 -16.15
N ASP A 126 3.46 4.74 -16.63
CA ASP A 126 2.42 3.72 -16.76
C ASP A 126 2.07 3.10 -15.40
N ARG A 127 3.06 2.97 -14.50
CA ARG A 127 2.82 2.52 -13.11
C ARG A 127 2.02 3.53 -12.33
N ASP A 128 2.43 4.79 -12.34
CA ASP A 128 1.76 5.88 -11.63
C ASP A 128 0.29 6.00 -12.08
N ALA A 129 0.06 5.90 -13.39
CA ALA A 129 -1.29 5.90 -13.95
C ALA A 129 -2.10 4.67 -13.53
N LEU A 130 -1.51 3.47 -13.55
CA LEU A 130 -2.21 2.25 -13.12
C LEU A 130 -2.55 2.29 -11.62
N MET A 131 -1.64 2.79 -10.77
CA MET A 131 -1.89 2.99 -9.35
C MET A 131 -3.08 3.93 -9.12
N ALA A 132 -3.15 5.05 -9.86
CA ALA A 132 -4.28 5.97 -9.82
C ALA A 132 -5.60 5.29 -10.21
N TYR A 133 -5.60 4.48 -11.27
CA TYR A 133 -6.78 3.76 -11.70
C TYR A 133 -7.24 2.70 -10.69
N LEU A 134 -6.33 1.90 -10.15
CA LEU A 134 -6.66 0.91 -9.14
C LEU A 134 -7.22 1.55 -7.86
N LYS A 135 -6.82 2.79 -7.56
CA LYS A 135 -7.21 3.51 -6.34
C LYS A 135 -8.55 4.24 -6.49
N TYR A 136 -8.77 4.87 -7.64
CA TYR A 136 -9.87 5.82 -7.83
C TYR A 136 -10.82 5.48 -8.99
N GLY A 137 -10.43 4.59 -9.89
CA GLY A 137 -11.18 4.25 -11.11
C GLY A 137 -11.88 2.90 -11.09
N GLY A 138 -11.74 2.15 -10.00
CA GLY A 138 -12.39 0.87 -9.73
C GLY A 138 -13.61 1.02 -8.86
#